data_AF-A0AAW1BYQ5-F1
#
_entry.id   AF-A0AAW1BYQ5-F1
#
_cell.length_a   1.000
_cell.length_b   1.000
_cell.length_c   1.000
_cell.angle_alpha   90.00
_cell.angle_beta   90.00
_cell.angle_gamma   90.00
#
_symmetry.space_group_name_H-M   'P 1'
#
loop_
_entity.id
_entity.type
_entity.pdbx_description
1 polymer ?
#
loop_
_entity_poly.entity_id
_entity_poly.type
_entity_poly.pdbx_seq_one_letter_code
_entity_poly.pdbx_strand_id
1 'polypeptide(L)'
;MAALVALEGDVEAGLQSVFPQELELFADAFPVQTRYRLCGHELSIIQYHGARLGVAAPVWEAALTLCEYFEAKKMNFQDKKVIELGAGTGVVGILASLLGGHVTITDLPVALKQIEENVHRNLPGQCMARTRHNELTRFPSLRLSGVLLSTNETSASREGGVFCARGFSLKKAEALSLPCRIPVRGLMTSNSCVLNMLRVSGLGWTLVSLQARGALVLQQWHLPRFLHAGIPVLAAKEALMKLRKKTGYSFVNCKKALEKYDDNFEEAEIWLHEQAQKEGWNRALKLQGRKTKEGLIGVLQEGSSAVMVEVNCETDFVAQNVKFQQLVQQVAIGTMIHHKETIDQSNTYAKRLLNSDELSQVRTGPEGSLLTDQLALAIGKLGENMVVKRAACISVPENFFIGSYVHGSPSESSSLLSNMLFGRYGAMVICSSSEEDPKSDMTEMSRRLAQHVVGMSPLSVGSLEDEPGDESETKMLAQPYVLEPTISLGQYLQPTGVSVLDFVRFACGEDPELSESS
;
A
#
# COMPACT_ATOMS: atom_id res chain seq x y z
N MET A 1 36.98 40.03 -45.81
CA MET A 1 37.41 40.52 -44.49
C MET A 1 36.48 39.93 -43.42
N ALA A 2 36.98 39.80 -42.19
CA ALA A 2 36.36 39.29 -40.94
C ALA A 2 34.85 39.63 -40.70
N ALA A 3 34.08 38.95 -39.84
CA ALA A 3 34.22 37.64 -39.15
C ALA A 3 32.90 37.24 -38.40
N LEU A 4 32.75 35.93 -38.11
CA LEU A 4 31.97 35.17 -37.08
C LEU A 4 30.73 35.71 -36.29
N VAL A 5 30.02 34.72 -35.67
CA VAL A 5 28.96 34.76 -34.62
C VAL A 5 27.50 34.88 -35.13
N ALA A 6 26.45 34.26 -34.55
CA ALA A 6 26.12 32.87 -34.13
C ALA A 6 24.90 32.86 -33.17
N LEU A 7 23.98 31.88 -33.37
CA LEU A 7 22.95 31.32 -32.44
C LEU A 7 21.66 32.11 -32.05
N GLU A 8 20.53 31.36 -32.07
CA GLU A 8 19.37 31.25 -31.14
C GLU A 8 18.69 32.54 -30.57
N GLY A 9 17.40 32.68 -30.26
CA GLY A 9 16.19 31.83 -30.13
C GLY A 9 15.26 32.44 -29.04
N ASP A 10 13.97 32.14 -28.81
CA ASP A 10 12.87 31.49 -29.58
C ASP A 10 11.54 31.68 -28.75
N VAL A 11 10.35 31.28 -29.27
CA VAL A 11 9.05 31.12 -28.53
C VAL A 11 8.32 32.45 -28.14
N GLU A 12 6.99 32.69 -28.16
CA GLU A 12 5.76 31.88 -28.04
C GLU A 12 4.51 32.58 -28.66
N ALA A 13 3.48 31.83 -29.09
CA ALA A 13 2.02 32.13 -28.95
C ALA A 13 1.14 31.12 -29.73
N GLY A 14 0.12 30.54 -29.08
CA GLY A 14 -0.69 29.44 -29.66
C GLY A 14 -2.08 29.84 -30.18
N LEU A 15 -2.87 28.84 -30.61
CA LEU A 15 -4.30 28.98 -30.89
C LEU A 15 -5.07 27.68 -30.54
N GLN A 16 -6.30 27.82 -30.04
CA GLN A 16 -7.09 26.74 -29.45
C GLN A 16 -8.05 26.03 -30.42
N SER A 17 -8.40 24.79 -30.03
CA SER A 17 -9.70 24.12 -30.17
C SER A 17 -10.35 23.96 -31.56
N VAL A 18 -10.27 22.73 -32.09
CA VAL A 18 -11.28 22.15 -33.00
C VAL A 18 -11.48 20.65 -32.69
N PHE A 19 -12.01 20.30 -31.50
CA PHE A 19 -12.55 18.95 -31.24
C PHE A 19 -13.70 19.00 -30.21
N PRO A 20 -14.76 18.16 -30.33
CA PRO A 20 -15.92 18.19 -29.43
C PRO A 20 -15.63 17.64 -28.03
N GLN A 21 -16.39 18.12 -27.04
CA GLN A 21 -16.37 17.60 -25.67
C GLN A 21 -17.19 16.30 -25.54
N GLU A 22 -16.54 15.15 -25.65
CA GLU A 22 -17.05 13.88 -25.12
C GLU A 22 -15.97 13.23 -24.23
N LEU A 23 -15.81 13.76 -23.02
CA LEU A 23 -14.96 13.19 -21.96
C LEU A 23 -15.70 12.05 -21.24
N GLU A 24 -15.65 10.82 -21.75
CA GLU A 24 -16.03 9.64 -20.93
C GLU A 24 -15.35 8.31 -21.31
N LEU A 25 -14.62 8.25 -22.43
CA LEU A 25 -14.02 7.00 -22.96
C LEU A 25 -12.59 6.65 -22.48
N PHE A 26 -12.01 7.42 -21.54
CA PHE A 26 -10.61 7.25 -21.10
C PHE A 26 -10.38 7.41 -19.58
N ALA A 27 -11.37 7.12 -18.73
CA ALA A 27 -11.21 7.27 -17.28
C ALA A 27 -10.38 6.15 -16.63
N ASP A 28 -9.29 6.52 -15.94
CA ASP A 28 -8.46 5.64 -15.08
C ASP A 28 -9.21 5.11 -13.82
N ALA A 29 -10.47 5.51 -13.63
CA ALA A 29 -11.34 5.10 -12.53
C ALA A 29 -12.80 5.05 -13.01
N PHE A 30 -13.57 4.07 -12.54
CA PHE A 30 -14.99 3.92 -12.86
C PHE A 30 -15.86 4.36 -11.65
N PRO A 31 -16.88 5.21 -11.85
CA PRO A 31 -17.78 5.59 -10.77
C PRO A 31 -18.80 4.49 -10.47
N VAL A 32 -18.99 4.19 -9.19
CA VAL A 32 -20.12 3.43 -8.66
C VAL A 32 -20.93 4.35 -7.77
N GLN A 33 -22.22 4.52 -8.07
CA GLN A 33 -23.14 5.33 -7.27
C GLN A 33 -23.92 4.41 -6.32
N THR A 34 -23.73 4.59 -5.01
CA THR A 34 -24.44 3.83 -3.97
C THR A 34 -25.34 4.75 -3.16
N ARG A 35 -26.51 4.26 -2.75
CA ARG A 35 -27.45 5.02 -1.93
C ARG A 35 -27.47 4.49 -0.50
N TYR A 36 -27.42 5.40 0.46
CA TYR A 36 -27.44 5.11 1.90
C TYR A 36 -28.61 5.87 2.54
N ARG A 37 -29.28 5.25 3.51
CA ARG A 37 -30.31 5.91 4.32
C ARG A 37 -29.77 6.07 5.74
N LEU A 38 -29.48 7.31 6.16
CA LEU A 38 -28.76 7.62 7.40
C LEU A 38 -29.43 8.81 8.10
N CYS A 39 -29.77 8.69 9.38
CA CYS A 39 -30.50 9.71 10.16
C CYS A 39 -31.77 10.22 9.47
N GLY A 40 -32.49 9.37 8.74
CA GLY A 40 -33.67 9.76 7.95
C GLY A 40 -33.39 10.50 6.63
N HIS A 41 -32.14 10.74 6.25
CA HIS A 41 -31.75 11.29 4.95
C HIS A 41 -31.37 10.18 3.96
N GLU A 42 -31.69 10.35 2.66
CA GLU A 42 -31.18 9.50 1.57
C GLU A 42 -29.97 10.18 0.93
N LEU A 43 -28.78 9.61 1.10
CA LEU A 43 -27.54 10.09 0.51
C LEU A 43 -27.17 9.24 -0.71
N SER A 44 -26.82 9.89 -1.80
CA SER A 44 -26.28 9.27 -3.02
C SER A 44 -24.78 9.56 -3.10
N ILE A 45 -23.96 8.59 -2.75
CA ILE A 45 -22.49 8.72 -2.72
C ILE A 45 -21.90 8.07 -3.98
N ILE A 46 -21.03 8.79 -4.68
CA ILE A 46 -20.20 8.25 -5.76
C ILE A 46 -18.86 7.80 -5.16
N GLN A 47 -18.46 6.59 -5.54
CA GLN A 47 -17.20 5.93 -5.22
C GLN A 47 -16.44 5.71 -6.54
N TYR A 48 -15.30 6.36 -6.72
CA TYR A 48 -14.49 6.23 -7.94
C TYR A 48 -13.44 5.13 -7.77
N HIS A 49 -13.76 3.93 -8.22
CA HIS A 49 -12.87 2.77 -8.13
C HIS A 49 -11.80 2.84 -9.22
N GLY A 50 -10.53 2.94 -8.82
CA GLY A 50 -9.39 3.00 -9.73
C GLY A 50 -8.07 3.28 -9.01
N ALA A 51 -6.95 3.10 -9.70
CA ALA A 51 -5.61 3.11 -9.11
C ALA A 51 -5.15 4.44 -8.49
N ARG A 52 -5.92 5.53 -8.65
CA ARG A 52 -5.57 6.87 -8.15
C ARG A 52 -6.08 7.17 -6.75
N LEU A 53 -7.25 6.66 -6.36
CA LEU A 53 -7.92 7.02 -5.10
C LEU A 53 -7.62 6.07 -3.95
N GLY A 54 -7.28 4.80 -4.24
CA GLY A 54 -6.93 3.81 -3.21
C GLY A 54 -7.99 3.72 -2.11
N VAL A 55 -7.54 3.81 -0.86
CA VAL A 55 -8.42 3.74 0.33
C VAL A 55 -9.43 4.89 0.45
N ALA A 56 -9.28 5.98 -0.32
CA ALA A 56 -10.26 7.06 -0.36
C ALA A 56 -11.43 6.79 -1.32
N ALA A 57 -11.35 5.76 -2.18
CA ALA A 57 -12.41 5.42 -3.12
C ALA A 57 -13.70 4.87 -2.45
N PRO A 58 -13.65 3.87 -1.56
CA PRO A 58 -14.86 3.30 -0.97
C PRO A 58 -15.42 4.15 0.19
N VAL A 59 -16.70 3.95 0.49
CA VAL A 59 -17.28 4.29 1.80
C VAL A 59 -16.77 3.28 2.82
N TRP A 60 -16.19 3.75 3.91
CA TRP A 60 -15.67 2.88 4.98
C TRP A 60 -16.81 2.40 5.88
N GLU A 61 -16.81 1.12 6.27
CA GLU A 61 -17.78 0.58 7.25
C GLU A 61 -17.77 1.37 8.57
N ALA A 62 -16.59 1.79 9.05
CA ALA A 62 -16.45 2.64 10.22
C ALA A 62 -17.17 4.01 10.08
N ALA A 63 -17.26 4.54 8.85
CA ALA A 63 -18.03 5.76 8.57
C ALA A 63 -19.54 5.51 8.68
N LEU A 64 -20.01 4.34 8.22
CA LEU A 64 -21.41 3.93 8.37
C LEU A 64 -21.78 3.70 9.84
N THR A 65 -20.95 2.98 10.60
CA THR A 65 -21.14 2.77 12.05
C THR A 65 -21.19 4.10 12.83
N LEU A 66 -20.39 5.11 12.42
CA LEU A 66 -20.44 6.44 13.02
C LEU A 66 -21.74 7.19 12.68
N CYS A 67 -22.25 7.04 11.45
CA CYS A 67 -23.55 7.58 11.04
C CYS A 67 -24.72 6.91 11.79
N GLU A 68 -24.68 5.59 11.98
CA GLU A 68 -25.64 4.83 12.81
C GLU A 68 -25.60 5.28 14.27
N TYR A 69 -24.41 5.56 14.81
CA TYR A 69 -24.26 6.14 16.14
C TYR A 69 -24.91 7.53 16.25
N PHE A 70 -24.79 8.39 15.22
CA PHE A 70 -25.47 9.69 15.20
C PHE A 70 -26.99 9.51 15.26
N GLU A 71 -27.55 8.54 14.54
CA GLU A 71 -28.98 8.23 14.55
C GLU A 71 -29.42 7.68 15.92
N ALA A 72 -28.74 6.64 16.42
CA ALA A 72 -29.03 6.00 17.69
C ALA A 72 -28.91 6.93 18.91
N LYS A 73 -28.04 7.94 18.83
CA LYS A 73 -27.88 8.99 19.87
C LYS A 73 -28.62 10.29 19.57
N LYS A 74 -29.36 10.36 18.45
CA LYS A 74 -30.08 11.56 17.99
C LYS A 74 -29.18 12.82 18.02
N MET A 75 -27.98 12.68 17.45
CA MET A 75 -26.97 13.73 17.49
C MET A 75 -27.43 14.97 16.71
N ASN A 76 -27.23 16.13 17.32
CA ASN A 76 -27.53 17.42 16.74
C ASN A 76 -26.24 18.24 16.68
N PHE A 77 -25.88 18.71 15.48
CA PHE A 77 -24.69 19.52 15.21
C PHE A 77 -25.00 21.00 14.94
N GLN A 78 -26.27 21.42 15.09
CA GLN A 78 -26.71 22.80 14.96
C GLN A 78 -25.73 23.79 15.62
N ASP A 79 -25.23 24.72 14.79
CA ASP A 79 -24.28 25.79 15.12
C ASP A 79 -22.90 25.34 15.67
N LYS A 80 -22.60 24.04 15.68
CA LYS A 80 -21.28 23.50 16.05
C LYS A 80 -20.32 23.54 14.88
N LYS A 81 -19.06 23.87 15.15
CA LYS A 81 -17.95 23.66 14.21
C LYS A 81 -17.57 22.19 14.25
N VAL A 82 -17.53 21.54 13.10
CA VAL A 82 -17.20 20.12 12.92
C VAL A 82 -16.03 20.00 11.95
N ILE A 83 -15.07 19.13 12.25
CA ILE A 83 -13.99 18.75 11.33
C ILE A 83 -14.06 17.23 11.11
N GLU A 84 -14.13 16.80 9.85
CA GLU A 84 -14.03 15.39 9.45
C GLU A 84 -12.61 15.13 8.93
N LEU A 85 -11.93 14.13 9.49
CA LEU A 85 -10.58 13.71 9.10
C LEU A 85 -10.63 12.37 8.35
N GLY A 86 -10.31 12.38 7.05
CA GLY A 86 -9.86 11.19 6.32
C GLY A 86 -10.89 10.07 6.13
N ALA A 87 -12.09 10.41 5.66
CA ALA A 87 -13.16 9.44 5.38
C ALA A 87 -13.33 9.08 3.88
N GLY A 88 -12.48 9.63 2.99
CA GLY A 88 -12.42 9.35 1.55
C GLY A 88 -13.58 9.91 0.71
N THR A 89 -14.81 9.55 1.07
CA THR A 89 -16.04 9.94 0.35
C THR A 89 -16.73 11.17 0.92
N GLY A 90 -16.39 11.58 2.15
CA GLY A 90 -17.00 12.70 2.88
C GLY A 90 -18.39 12.41 3.46
N VAL A 91 -18.80 11.12 3.54
CA VAL A 91 -20.16 10.73 3.95
C VAL A 91 -20.53 11.22 5.36
N VAL A 92 -19.58 11.22 6.31
CA VAL A 92 -19.86 11.59 7.71
C VAL A 92 -20.02 13.11 7.83
N GLY A 93 -19.20 13.89 7.13
CA GLY A 93 -19.28 15.36 7.11
C GLY A 93 -20.49 15.89 6.34
N ILE A 94 -20.89 15.20 5.25
CA ILE A 94 -22.18 15.47 4.58
C ILE A 94 -23.33 15.28 5.58
N LEU A 95 -23.36 14.17 6.31
CA LEU A 95 -24.39 13.91 7.31
C LEU A 95 -24.36 14.92 8.47
N ALA A 96 -23.17 15.26 8.99
CA ALA A 96 -23.01 16.25 10.04
C ALA A 96 -23.48 17.66 9.62
N SER A 97 -23.37 18.01 8.34
CA SER A 97 -23.87 19.28 7.77
C SER A 97 -25.40 19.29 7.65
N LEU A 98 -26.00 18.17 7.23
CA LEU A 98 -27.46 18.00 7.22
C LEU A 98 -28.04 18.09 8.65
N LEU A 99 -27.32 17.55 9.64
CA LEU A 99 -27.62 17.67 11.07
C LEU A 99 -27.26 19.04 11.69
N GLY A 100 -27.00 20.06 10.86
CA GLY A 100 -26.88 21.47 11.27
C GLY A 100 -25.47 22.01 11.50
N GLY A 101 -24.43 21.20 11.30
CA GLY A 101 -23.03 21.57 11.55
C GLY A 101 -22.41 22.55 10.55
N HIS A 102 -21.44 23.32 11.04
CA HIS A 102 -20.46 24.04 10.22
C HIS A 102 -19.26 23.13 9.98
N VAL A 103 -19.26 22.41 8.86
CA VAL A 103 -18.35 21.28 8.62
C VAL A 103 -17.14 21.68 7.78
N THR A 104 -15.95 21.23 8.17
CA THR A 104 -14.76 21.18 7.31
C THR A 104 -14.39 19.73 7.07
N ILE A 105 -14.59 19.24 5.85
CA ILE A 105 -14.19 17.91 5.41
C ILE A 105 -12.73 17.97 4.97
N THR A 106 -11.88 17.07 5.45
CA THR A 106 -10.45 17.07 5.12
C THR A 106 -9.96 15.69 4.72
N ASP A 107 -9.14 15.66 3.66
CA ASP A 107 -8.55 14.44 3.10
C ASP A 107 -7.30 14.78 2.27
N LEU A 108 -6.69 13.79 1.62
CA LEU A 108 -5.58 13.97 0.69
C LEU A 108 -6.04 14.68 -0.60
N PRO A 109 -5.14 15.40 -1.32
CA PRO A 109 -5.50 16.16 -2.53
C PRO A 109 -6.27 15.36 -3.59
N VAL A 110 -5.97 14.07 -3.72
CA VAL A 110 -6.59 13.17 -4.71
C VAL A 110 -8.07 12.88 -4.42
N ALA A 111 -8.48 12.89 -3.16
CA ALA A 111 -9.86 12.61 -2.72
C ALA A 111 -10.78 13.85 -2.83
N LEU A 112 -10.21 15.06 -2.82
CA LEU A 112 -10.99 16.31 -2.75
C LEU A 112 -12.02 16.46 -3.88
N LYS A 113 -11.73 15.99 -5.10
CA LYS A 113 -12.68 16.05 -6.23
C LYS A 113 -13.92 15.16 -5.99
N GLN A 114 -13.72 13.94 -5.49
CA GLN A 114 -14.82 13.04 -5.14
C GLN A 114 -15.66 13.61 -3.99
N ILE A 115 -14.99 14.17 -2.97
CA ILE A 115 -15.65 14.83 -1.85
C ILE A 115 -16.48 16.04 -2.33
N GLU A 116 -15.93 16.88 -3.21
CA GLU A 116 -16.63 18.02 -3.78
C GLU A 116 -17.88 17.59 -4.55
N GLU A 117 -17.79 16.57 -5.41
CA GLU A 117 -18.94 16.05 -6.16
C GLU A 117 -20.00 15.42 -5.24
N ASN A 118 -19.60 14.68 -4.20
CA ASN A 118 -20.51 14.11 -3.21
C ASN A 118 -21.18 15.19 -2.36
N VAL A 119 -20.46 16.24 -1.96
CA VAL A 119 -21.01 17.40 -1.25
C VAL A 119 -22.05 18.12 -2.10
N HIS A 120 -21.73 18.43 -3.37
CA HIS A 120 -22.65 19.11 -4.28
C HIS A 120 -23.91 18.30 -4.58
N ARG A 121 -23.80 16.96 -4.64
CA ARG A 121 -24.91 16.05 -4.90
C ARG A 121 -25.89 15.89 -3.74
N ASN A 122 -25.42 16.04 -2.50
CA ASN A 122 -26.17 15.67 -1.29
C ASN A 122 -26.58 16.83 -0.39
N LEU A 123 -25.90 17.99 -0.45
CA LEU A 123 -26.23 19.14 0.38
C LEU A 123 -27.14 20.15 -0.36
N PRO A 124 -28.25 20.61 0.24
CA PRO A 124 -28.97 21.77 -0.28
C PRO A 124 -28.11 23.04 -0.12
N GLY A 125 -28.36 24.07 -0.94
CA GLY A 125 -27.52 25.28 -0.99
C GLY A 125 -27.32 26.00 0.36
N GLN A 126 -28.28 25.94 1.27
CA GLN A 126 -28.16 26.48 2.63
C GLN A 126 -27.14 25.72 3.50
N CYS A 127 -26.95 24.41 3.25
CA CYS A 127 -25.92 23.61 3.91
C CYS A 127 -24.56 23.73 3.21
N MET A 128 -24.52 23.88 1.88
CA MET A 128 -23.26 24.14 1.16
C MET A 128 -22.50 25.36 1.72
N ALA A 129 -23.20 26.46 2.03
CA ALA A 129 -22.58 27.65 2.64
C ALA A 129 -21.92 27.41 4.01
N ARG A 130 -22.26 26.29 4.69
CA ARG A 130 -21.72 25.88 5.99
C ARG A 130 -20.68 24.76 5.89
N THR A 131 -20.49 24.18 4.70
CA THR A 131 -19.53 23.09 4.45
C THR A 131 -18.34 23.59 3.65
N ARG A 132 -17.13 23.18 4.03
CA ARG A 132 -15.89 23.41 3.28
C ARG A 132 -15.16 22.08 3.11
N HIS A 133 -14.43 21.92 2.01
CA HIS A 133 -13.49 20.81 1.82
C HIS A 133 -12.07 21.39 1.71
N ASN A 134 -11.08 20.77 2.35
CA ASN A 134 -9.69 21.26 2.40
C ASN A 134 -8.71 20.09 2.40
N GLU A 135 -7.48 20.34 1.94
CA GLU A 135 -6.37 19.40 2.09
C GLU A 135 -5.98 19.24 3.57
N LEU A 136 -5.76 17.99 4.00
CA LEU A 136 -5.38 17.61 5.37
C LEU A 136 -4.08 18.28 5.90
N THR A 137 -3.23 18.82 5.02
CA THR A 137 -1.97 19.48 5.38
C THR A 137 -2.15 20.95 5.84
N ARG A 138 -3.32 21.57 5.62
CA ARG A 138 -3.56 22.99 5.92
C ARG A 138 -4.46 23.23 7.12
N PHE A 139 -3.89 23.08 8.32
CA PHE A 139 -4.50 23.62 9.55
C PHE A 139 -3.94 25.03 9.84
N PRO A 140 -4.65 26.13 9.52
CA PRO A 140 -4.35 27.41 10.18
C PRO A 140 -4.59 27.22 11.68
N SER A 141 -3.72 27.79 12.52
CA SER A 141 -3.68 27.57 13.98
C SER A 141 -5.06 27.65 14.66
N LEU A 142 -5.69 26.49 14.81
CA LEU A 142 -7.08 26.33 15.23
C LEU A 142 -7.14 26.07 16.73
N ARG A 143 -7.75 26.98 17.48
CA ARG A 143 -8.18 26.67 18.85
C ARG A 143 -9.32 25.64 18.76
N LEU A 144 -9.08 24.43 19.24
CA LEU A 144 -10.04 23.32 19.26
C LEU A 144 -11.20 23.62 20.23
N SER A 145 -12.21 24.33 19.73
CA SER A 145 -13.51 24.53 20.39
C SER A 145 -14.66 23.93 19.57
N GLY A 146 -14.39 22.80 18.91
CA GLY A 146 -15.28 22.16 17.95
C GLY A 146 -15.32 20.64 18.11
N VAL A 147 -16.16 20.01 17.29
CA VAL A 147 -16.32 18.56 17.20
C VAL A 147 -15.31 18.02 16.19
N LEU A 148 -14.62 16.94 16.54
CA LEU A 148 -13.73 16.22 15.62
C LEU A 148 -14.34 14.85 15.30
N LEU A 149 -14.41 14.50 14.03
CA LEU A 149 -14.89 13.21 13.53
C LEU A 149 -13.72 12.49 12.86
N SER A 150 -13.34 11.31 13.37
CA SER A 150 -12.30 10.46 12.81
C SER A 150 -12.85 9.08 12.50
N THR A 151 -12.57 8.58 11.29
CA THR A 151 -12.77 7.19 10.89
C THR A 151 -11.49 6.34 11.00
N ASN A 152 -10.36 6.98 11.35
CA ASN A 152 -9.06 6.34 11.52
C ASN A 152 -8.78 6.01 13.01
N GLU A 153 -8.17 4.86 13.29
CA GLU A 153 -8.00 4.31 14.65
C GLU A 153 -7.03 5.10 15.56
N THR A 154 -6.19 5.96 15.00
CA THR A 154 -4.97 6.47 15.65
C THR A 154 -5.06 7.88 16.27
N SER A 155 -6.23 8.53 16.32
CA SER A 155 -6.33 9.89 16.88
C SER A 155 -7.37 10.07 18.01
N ALA A 156 -6.88 10.17 19.25
CA ALA A 156 -7.64 10.72 20.38
C ALA A 156 -6.71 11.28 21.46
N SER A 157 -6.72 12.60 21.65
CA SER A 157 -6.29 13.22 22.91
C SER A 157 -7.52 13.55 23.77
N ARG A 158 -7.41 13.35 25.08
CA ARG A 158 -8.52 13.58 26.03
C ARG A 158 -8.68 15.06 26.34
N GLU A 159 -9.43 15.80 25.50
CA GLU A 159 -10.35 16.87 25.89
C GLU A 159 -11.08 17.43 24.66
N GLY A 160 -12.40 17.62 24.75
CA GLY A 160 -13.20 18.31 23.73
C GLY A 160 -13.71 17.47 22.55
N GLY A 161 -14.93 16.92 22.67
CA GLY A 161 -15.84 16.73 21.52
C GLY A 161 -15.40 15.79 20.38
N VAL A 162 -14.44 14.89 20.58
CA VAL A 162 -14.02 13.91 19.56
C VAL A 162 -14.99 12.72 19.51
N PHE A 163 -15.51 12.40 18.32
CA PHE A 163 -16.22 11.14 18.04
C PHE A 163 -15.39 10.30 17.07
N CYS A 164 -15.23 9.03 17.43
CA CYS A 164 -14.51 8.02 16.65
C CYS A 164 -15.34 6.74 16.68
N ALA A 165 -15.45 6.04 15.55
CA ALA A 165 -15.94 4.67 15.56
C ALA A 165 -14.93 3.80 16.35
N ARG A 166 -15.41 2.92 17.24
CA ARG A 166 -14.55 2.00 18.00
C ARG A 166 -15.08 0.57 17.93
N GLY A 167 -14.29 -0.30 17.31
CA GLY A 167 -14.13 -1.69 17.78
C GLY A 167 -13.19 -1.72 19.00
N PHE A 168 -13.30 -2.76 19.83
CA PHE A 168 -12.44 -2.97 21.01
C PHE A 168 -11.01 -3.44 20.60
N SER A 169 -9.94 -3.29 21.37
CA SER A 169 -9.75 -2.94 22.80
C SER A 169 -8.34 -2.36 23.03
N LEU A 170 -8.13 -1.54 24.08
CA LEU A 170 -6.82 -1.45 24.75
C LEU A 170 -6.93 -0.88 26.18
N LYS A 171 -6.23 -1.53 27.12
CA LYS A 171 -6.13 -1.15 28.53
C LYS A 171 -5.02 -0.11 28.74
N LYS A 172 -5.19 0.72 29.78
CA LYS A 172 -4.19 1.55 30.48
C LYS A 172 -3.21 2.42 29.65
N ALA A 173 -3.38 3.74 29.82
CA ALA A 173 -2.26 4.64 30.16
C ALA A 173 -2.78 5.74 31.09
N GLU A 174 -2.12 5.92 32.24
CA GLU A 174 -2.41 6.94 33.26
C GLU A 174 -1.73 8.27 32.83
N ALA A 175 -2.46 9.38 32.69
CA ALA A 175 -2.72 10.34 33.76
C ALA A 175 -1.45 11.01 34.35
N LEU A 176 -1.08 12.16 33.78
CA LEU A 176 -0.39 13.23 34.50
C LEU A 176 -1.20 14.52 34.32
N SER A 177 -1.38 15.27 35.40
CA SER A 177 -2.30 16.40 35.50
C SER A 177 -1.72 17.49 36.41
N LEU A 178 -2.45 18.62 36.50
CA LEU A 178 -2.26 19.77 37.41
C LEU A 178 -1.48 21.00 36.81
N PRO A 179 -1.70 22.26 37.29
CA PRO A 179 -2.83 23.05 36.78
C PRO A 179 -2.65 24.60 36.69
N CYS A 180 -3.65 25.27 36.08
CA CYS A 180 -4.18 26.62 36.43
C CYS A 180 -3.29 27.90 36.43
N ARG A 181 -3.70 28.94 35.68
CA ARG A 181 -4.43 30.12 36.22
C ARG A 181 -4.87 31.15 35.13
N ILE A 182 -5.94 31.88 35.45
CA ILE A 182 -6.65 32.93 34.69
C ILE A 182 -6.52 34.24 35.52
N PRO A 183 -6.33 35.46 34.94
CA PRO A 183 -7.49 36.33 34.63
C PRO A 183 -7.38 37.25 33.39
N VAL A 184 -8.53 37.87 33.09
CA VAL A 184 -8.88 38.61 31.86
C VAL A 184 -8.95 40.12 32.07
N ARG A 185 -8.48 40.92 31.09
CA ARG A 185 -8.89 42.28 30.64
C ARG A 185 -7.72 42.86 29.81
N GLY A 186 -7.87 43.62 28.73
CA GLY A 186 -9.03 44.09 27.96
C GLY A 186 -8.59 45.17 26.94
N LEU A 187 -9.38 45.38 25.88
CA LEU A 187 -9.26 46.42 24.82
C LEU A 187 -8.16 46.34 23.73
N MET A 188 -8.67 46.29 22.49
CA MET A 188 -8.31 47.10 21.30
C MET A 188 -6.88 47.09 20.70
N THR A 189 -6.75 46.22 19.70
CA THR A 189 -6.30 46.49 18.31
C THR A 189 -4.98 47.23 18.00
N SER A 190 -4.13 46.47 17.29
CA SER A 190 -3.17 46.86 16.24
C SER A 190 -1.99 47.76 16.59
N ASN A 191 -0.80 47.16 16.58
CA ASN A 191 0.41 47.77 16.01
C ASN A 191 1.47 46.70 15.66
N SER A 192 2.26 46.99 14.60
CA SER A 192 3.67 46.63 14.38
C SER A 192 4.12 45.15 14.42
N CYS A 193 4.65 44.54 13.34
CA CYS A 193 5.96 44.74 12.68
C CYS A 193 7.20 44.21 13.45
N VAL A 194 8.05 43.41 12.76
CA VAL A 194 9.55 43.31 12.76
C VAL A 194 9.91 42.03 11.96
N LEU A 195 10.51 42.10 10.75
CA LEU A 195 11.95 42.12 10.38
C LEU A 195 12.68 40.78 10.69
N ASN A 196 13.44 40.13 9.78
CA ASN A 196 14.53 40.61 8.90
C ASN A 196 14.48 40.02 7.46
N MET A 197 14.64 40.81 6.38
CA MET A 197 15.87 41.09 5.57
C MET A 197 16.48 39.85 4.85
N LEU A 198 16.85 39.88 3.54
CA LEU A 198 17.55 40.94 2.80
C LEU A 198 16.91 41.46 1.47
N ARG A 199 17.25 42.74 1.26
CA ARG A 199 17.14 43.72 0.16
C ARG A 199 17.75 43.31 -1.20
N VAL A 200 17.11 43.73 -2.32
CA VAL A 200 17.73 44.50 -3.43
C VAL A 200 16.70 45.52 -4.01
N SER A 201 17.16 46.72 -4.38
CA SER A 201 16.43 47.84 -5.02
C SER A 201 16.25 47.65 -6.55
N GLY A 202 15.40 48.35 -7.30
CA GLY A 202 14.51 49.50 -7.07
C GLY A 202 14.05 50.06 -8.43
N LEU A 203 13.17 51.08 -8.45
CA LEU A 203 12.39 51.56 -9.63
C LEU A 203 11.33 50.55 -10.10
N GLY A 204 10.07 50.90 -10.40
CA GLY A 204 9.33 52.15 -10.28
C GLY A 204 7.84 51.89 -10.61
N TRP A 205 6.91 52.72 -10.11
CA TRP A 205 5.47 52.57 -10.40
C TRP A 205 5.09 53.27 -11.72
N THR A 206 4.34 52.63 -12.62
CA THR A 206 3.42 53.36 -13.53
C THR A 206 2.25 52.48 -14.00
N LEU A 207 1.17 53.15 -14.39
CA LEU A 207 -0.17 52.66 -14.68
C LEU A 207 -0.46 52.61 -16.20
N VAL A 208 -1.40 51.75 -16.58
CA VAL A 208 -2.20 51.62 -17.82
C VAL A 208 -2.30 52.83 -18.80
N SER A 209 -2.02 52.60 -20.10
CA SER A 209 -2.79 53.05 -21.29
C SER A 209 -2.30 52.27 -22.53
N LEU A 210 -3.09 51.62 -23.42
CA LEU A 210 -4.25 52.00 -24.27
C LEU A 210 -3.88 52.57 -25.67
N GLN A 211 -4.41 51.93 -26.74
CA GLN A 211 -4.43 52.33 -28.18
C GLN A 211 -3.06 52.37 -28.93
N ALA A 212 -2.91 51.93 -30.20
CA ALA A 212 -3.80 52.12 -31.35
C ALA A 212 -3.59 51.11 -32.53
N ARG A 213 -4.71 50.86 -33.23
CA ARG A 213 -4.95 50.78 -34.70
C ARG A 213 -3.78 50.50 -35.67
N GLY A 214 -4.02 49.55 -36.59
CA GLY A 214 -3.33 49.46 -37.88
C GLY A 214 -3.79 48.26 -38.71
N ALA A 215 -4.67 48.49 -39.70
CA ALA A 215 -5.09 47.45 -40.64
C ALA A 215 -4.38 47.64 -41.99
N LEU A 216 -4.01 46.55 -42.67
CA LEU A 216 -3.77 46.57 -44.11
C LEU A 216 -4.02 45.18 -44.73
N VAL A 217 -4.84 45.18 -45.78
CA VAL A 217 -5.20 44.02 -46.60
C VAL A 217 -4.14 43.82 -47.68
N LEU A 218 -3.75 42.58 -47.96
CA LEU A 218 -3.27 42.18 -49.29
C LEU A 218 -3.73 40.76 -49.63
N GLN A 219 -4.04 40.54 -50.92
CA GLN A 219 -4.72 39.35 -51.44
C GLN A 219 -3.78 38.21 -51.86
N GLN A 220 -4.35 37.00 -51.83
CA GLN A 220 -4.15 35.86 -52.76
C GLN A 220 -2.76 35.57 -53.33
N TRP A 221 -2.31 34.32 -53.19
CA TRP A 221 -1.96 33.45 -54.34
C TRP A 221 -2.35 31.99 -54.02
N HIS A 222 -2.97 31.30 -54.97
CA HIS A 222 -3.28 29.86 -54.90
C HIS A 222 -2.23 29.06 -55.68
N LEU A 223 -1.88 27.84 -55.22
CA LEU A 223 -1.43 26.66 -55.99
C LEU A 223 -1.35 25.44 -55.01
N PRO A 224 -1.25 24.18 -55.49
CA PRO A 224 -2.27 23.20 -55.14
C PRO A 224 -1.87 22.16 -54.08
N ARG A 225 -2.89 21.54 -53.46
CA ARG A 225 -2.74 20.36 -52.62
C ARG A 225 -2.16 19.19 -53.42
N PHE A 226 -0.96 18.72 -53.05
CA PHE A 226 -0.62 17.32 -53.28
C PHE A 226 -1.37 16.45 -52.27
N LEU A 227 -2.26 15.60 -52.77
CA LEU A 227 -2.91 14.57 -51.97
C LEU A 227 -1.88 13.46 -51.69
N HIS A 228 -1.32 13.43 -50.47
CA HIS A 228 -0.87 12.16 -49.90
C HIS A 228 -2.09 11.42 -49.37
N ALA A 229 -2.16 10.12 -49.66
CA ALA A 229 -3.28 9.28 -49.25
C ALA A 229 -3.36 9.18 -47.72
N GLY A 230 -4.53 9.46 -47.13
CA GLY A 230 -4.91 8.81 -45.87
C GLY A 230 -5.09 7.31 -46.15
N ILE A 231 -4.87 6.39 -45.22
CA ILE A 231 -5.29 6.27 -43.80
C ILE A 231 -4.27 5.28 -43.17
N PRO A 232 -3.77 5.38 -41.90
CA PRO A 232 -4.58 4.98 -40.74
C PRO A 232 -4.15 5.49 -39.33
N VAL A 233 -4.57 6.69 -38.92
CA VAL A 233 -4.44 7.10 -37.49
C VAL A 233 -5.28 6.21 -36.55
N LEU A 234 -6.36 5.61 -37.06
CA LEU A 234 -7.25 4.73 -36.29
C LEU A 234 -6.69 3.31 -36.09
N ALA A 235 -6.16 2.66 -37.14
CA ALA A 235 -5.65 1.28 -37.01
C ALA A 235 -4.41 1.21 -36.09
N ALA A 236 -3.49 2.17 -36.20
CA ALA A 236 -2.33 2.27 -35.31
C ALA A 236 -2.73 2.43 -33.83
N LYS A 237 -3.84 3.13 -33.55
CA LYS A 237 -4.38 3.27 -32.17
C LYS A 237 -4.95 1.95 -31.66
N GLU A 238 -5.64 1.19 -32.50
CA GLU A 238 -6.20 -0.11 -32.11
C GLU A 238 -5.11 -1.15 -31.87
N ALA A 239 -4.11 -1.24 -32.75
CA ALA A 239 -2.94 -2.11 -32.59
C ALA A 239 -2.19 -1.81 -31.28
N LEU A 240 -1.92 -0.53 -31.01
CA LEU A 240 -1.28 -0.08 -29.77
C LEU A 240 -2.08 -0.44 -28.51
N MET A 241 -3.41 -0.24 -28.54
CA MET A 241 -4.30 -0.60 -27.43
C MET A 241 -4.37 -2.12 -27.23
N LYS A 242 -4.38 -2.92 -28.30
CA LYS A 242 -4.36 -4.39 -28.26
C LYS A 242 -3.05 -4.91 -27.65
N LEU A 243 -1.89 -4.44 -28.13
CA LEU A 243 -0.58 -4.85 -27.61
C LEU A 243 -0.40 -4.44 -26.14
N ARG A 244 -0.82 -3.23 -25.75
CA ARG A 244 -0.79 -2.81 -24.34
C ARG A 244 -1.74 -3.62 -23.45
N LYS A 245 -2.96 -3.92 -23.91
CA LYS A 245 -3.91 -4.75 -23.14
C LYS A 245 -3.40 -6.18 -22.95
N LYS A 246 -2.71 -6.74 -23.95
CA LYS A 246 -2.09 -8.07 -23.88
C LYS A 246 -0.90 -8.11 -22.91
N THR A 247 0.03 -7.16 -23.05
CA THR A 247 1.35 -7.21 -22.38
C THR A 247 1.45 -6.41 -21.08
N GLY A 248 0.64 -5.37 -20.91
CA GLY A 248 0.69 -4.45 -19.78
C GLY A 248 1.85 -3.43 -19.78
N TYR A 249 2.69 -3.39 -20.82
CA TYR A 249 3.81 -2.44 -20.91
C TYR A 249 3.37 -0.99 -21.20
N SER A 250 4.30 -0.04 -21.05
CA SER A 250 4.04 1.39 -21.23
C SER A 250 3.61 1.71 -22.68
N PHE A 251 2.72 2.68 -22.88
CA PHE A 251 2.30 3.11 -24.21
C PHE A 251 3.48 3.51 -25.11
N VAL A 252 4.52 4.13 -24.53
CA VAL A 252 5.73 4.55 -25.25
C VAL A 252 6.50 3.33 -25.76
N ASN A 253 6.67 2.30 -24.93
CA ASN A 253 7.41 1.10 -25.34
C ASN A 253 6.57 0.26 -26.33
N CYS A 254 5.26 0.09 -26.11
CA CYS A 254 4.39 -0.60 -27.06
C CYS A 254 4.34 0.10 -28.43
N LYS A 255 4.36 1.43 -28.45
CA LYS A 255 4.41 2.20 -29.70
C LYS A 255 5.74 1.98 -30.43
N LYS A 256 6.88 2.11 -29.74
CA LYS A 256 8.21 1.83 -30.31
C LYS A 256 8.34 0.40 -30.84
N ALA A 257 7.69 -0.56 -30.19
CA ALA A 257 7.69 -1.96 -30.64
C ALA A 257 6.97 -2.12 -31.98
N LEU A 258 5.75 -1.58 -32.10
CA LEU A 258 4.97 -1.63 -33.33
C LEU A 258 5.64 -0.84 -34.48
N GLU A 259 6.22 0.33 -34.19
CA GLU A 259 6.99 1.14 -35.15
C GLU A 259 8.28 0.47 -35.63
N LYS A 260 8.82 -0.52 -34.90
CA LYS A 260 10.07 -1.21 -35.24
C LYS A 260 9.86 -2.46 -36.10
N TYR A 261 8.69 -3.09 -36.00
CA TYR A 261 8.36 -4.36 -36.64
C TYR A 261 7.12 -4.26 -37.55
N ASP A 262 6.82 -3.06 -38.06
CA ASP A 262 5.73 -2.79 -39.01
C ASP A 262 4.38 -3.46 -38.62
N ASP A 263 3.95 -3.21 -37.36
CA ASP A 263 2.75 -3.79 -36.74
C ASP A 263 2.73 -5.34 -36.56
N ASN A 264 3.87 -6.03 -36.71
CA ASN A 264 4.00 -7.45 -36.33
C ASN A 264 3.93 -7.64 -34.80
N PHE A 265 2.78 -8.12 -34.32
CA PHE A 265 2.50 -8.28 -32.89
C PHE A 265 3.43 -9.27 -32.16
N GLU A 266 3.87 -10.34 -32.82
CA GLU A 266 4.66 -11.40 -32.18
C GLU A 266 6.11 -10.93 -31.94
N GLU A 267 6.74 -10.37 -32.96
CA GLU A 267 8.08 -9.77 -32.84
C GLU A 267 8.08 -8.53 -31.93
N ALA A 268 7.01 -7.70 -31.97
CA ALA A 268 6.84 -6.58 -31.06
C ALA A 268 6.72 -7.03 -29.59
N GLU A 269 6.04 -8.14 -29.31
CA GLU A 269 5.91 -8.69 -27.95
C GLU A 269 7.22 -9.30 -27.43
N ILE A 270 7.94 -10.05 -28.27
CA ILE A 270 9.29 -10.57 -27.95
C ILE A 270 10.23 -9.40 -27.63
N TRP A 271 10.28 -8.39 -28.50
CA TRP A 271 11.14 -7.22 -28.29
C TRP A 271 10.76 -6.42 -27.03
N LEU A 272 9.46 -6.31 -26.72
CA LEU A 272 9.00 -5.69 -25.48
C LEU A 272 9.51 -6.43 -24.25
N HIS A 273 9.48 -7.77 -24.26
CA HIS A 273 10.01 -8.60 -23.19
C HIS A 273 11.53 -8.42 -23.03
N GLU A 274 12.29 -8.48 -24.13
CA GLU A 274 13.74 -8.22 -24.13
C GLU A 274 14.09 -6.81 -23.59
N GLN A 275 13.34 -5.78 -24.00
CA GLN A 275 13.57 -4.43 -23.48
C GLN A 275 13.19 -4.33 -22.01
N ALA A 276 12.10 -4.96 -21.56
CA ALA A 276 11.72 -4.96 -20.15
C ALA A 276 12.79 -5.63 -19.27
N GLN A 277 13.37 -6.75 -19.72
CA GLN A 277 14.48 -7.41 -19.03
C GLN A 277 15.71 -6.49 -18.92
N LYS A 278 16.08 -5.85 -20.04
CA LYS A 278 17.21 -4.91 -20.11
C LYS A 278 16.98 -3.65 -19.27
N GLU A 279 15.79 -3.05 -19.31
CA GLU A 279 15.41 -1.89 -18.49
C GLU A 279 15.39 -2.27 -17.00
N GLY A 280 14.88 -3.47 -16.67
CA GLY A 280 14.89 -4.05 -15.33
C GLY A 280 16.29 -4.18 -14.75
N TRP A 281 17.21 -4.84 -15.45
CA TRP A 281 18.62 -4.97 -15.03
C TRP A 281 19.32 -3.61 -14.88
N ASN A 282 19.12 -2.70 -15.83
CA ASN A 282 19.66 -1.33 -15.74
C ASN A 282 19.11 -0.54 -14.54
N ARG A 283 17.88 -0.84 -14.11
CA ARG A 283 17.25 -0.22 -12.95
C ARG A 283 17.70 -0.88 -11.64
N ALA A 284 17.81 -2.20 -11.59
CA ALA A 284 18.38 -2.93 -10.48
C ALA A 284 19.78 -2.41 -10.13
N LEU A 285 20.69 -2.30 -11.11
CA LEU A 285 22.03 -1.75 -10.90
C LEU A 285 22.04 -0.29 -10.38
N LYS A 286 21.03 0.52 -10.71
CA LYS A 286 20.90 1.92 -10.24
C LYS A 286 20.26 2.06 -8.85
N LEU A 287 19.51 1.04 -8.42
CA LEU A 287 18.80 1.03 -7.14
C LEU A 287 19.51 0.14 -6.09
N GLN A 288 20.46 -0.68 -6.51
CA GLN A 288 21.31 -1.50 -5.65
C GLN A 288 21.96 -0.66 -4.53
N GLY A 289 22.02 -1.25 -3.34
CA GLY A 289 22.58 -0.59 -2.14
C GLY A 289 21.61 0.35 -1.41
N ARG A 290 20.42 0.62 -1.97
CA ARG A 290 19.34 1.26 -1.21
C ARG A 290 18.80 0.33 -0.13
N LYS A 291 18.44 0.90 1.02
CA LYS A 291 17.93 0.15 2.18
C LYS A 291 16.57 -0.47 1.86
N THR A 292 16.48 -1.78 1.95
CA THR A 292 15.24 -2.54 1.81
C THR A 292 14.91 -3.22 3.15
N LYS A 293 14.17 -2.50 4.01
CA LYS A 293 13.73 -3.00 5.34
C LYS A 293 12.25 -3.38 5.38
N GLU A 294 11.50 -2.99 4.37
CA GLU A 294 10.12 -3.42 4.16
C GLU A 294 10.08 -4.67 3.27
N GLY A 295 8.91 -5.30 3.11
CA GLY A 295 8.77 -6.54 2.33
C GLY A 295 7.78 -7.53 2.94
N LEU A 296 7.90 -8.78 2.53
CA LEU A 296 7.06 -9.88 2.99
C LEU A 296 7.87 -11.14 3.33
N ILE A 297 7.44 -11.82 4.38
CA ILE A 297 7.66 -13.25 4.59
C ILE A 297 6.55 -14.00 3.82
N GLY A 298 6.95 -15.00 3.04
CA GLY A 298 6.05 -15.89 2.31
C GLY A 298 6.25 -17.34 2.72
N VAL A 299 5.18 -18.08 3.03
CA VAL A 299 5.24 -19.51 3.38
C VAL A 299 4.40 -20.34 2.41
N LEU A 300 5.03 -21.31 1.76
CA LEU A 300 4.43 -22.28 0.84
C LEU A 300 4.66 -23.69 1.37
N GLN A 301 3.58 -24.47 1.53
CA GLN A 301 3.62 -25.83 2.06
C GLN A 301 2.96 -26.80 1.07
N GLU A 302 3.67 -27.86 0.69
CA GLU A 302 3.25 -28.85 -0.29
C GLU A 302 3.52 -30.27 0.25
N GLY A 303 2.48 -30.90 0.80
CA GLY A 303 2.59 -32.21 1.42
C GLY A 303 3.53 -32.18 2.63
N SER A 304 4.55 -33.03 2.63
CA SER A 304 5.55 -33.14 3.70
C SER A 304 6.73 -32.16 3.57
N SER A 305 6.65 -31.15 2.70
CA SER A 305 7.67 -30.12 2.55
C SER A 305 7.09 -28.70 2.66
N ALA A 306 7.85 -27.80 3.26
CA ALA A 306 7.51 -26.38 3.40
C ALA A 306 8.71 -25.50 3.13
N VAL A 307 8.48 -24.33 2.52
CA VAL A 307 9.49 -23.29 2.36
C VAL A 307 8.95 -21.95 2.88
N MET A 308 9.82 -21.23 3.57
CA MET A 308 9.58 -19.85 4.03
C MET A 308 10.64 -18.94 3.40
N VAL A 309 10.22 -17.89 2.71
CA VAL A 309 11.11 -16.95 2.01
C VAL A 309 10.94 -15.54 2.55
N GLU A 310 12.03 -14.78 2.64
CA GLU A 310 12.01 -13.33 2.90
C GLU A 310 12.40 -12.57 1.62
N VAL A 311 11.51 -11.69 1.16
CA VAL A 311 11.77 -10.77 0.05
C VAL A 311 11.50 -9.36 0.53
N ASN A 312 12.51 -8.49 0.39
CA ASN A 312 12.45 -7.10 0.83
C ASN A 312 12.28 -6.11 -0.33
N CYS A 313 11.73 -4.93 -0.01
CA CYS A 313 11.58 -3.75 -0.88
C CYS A 313 11.87 -2.45 -0.08
N GLU A 314 11.84 -1.28 -0.74
CA GLU A 314 12.11 0.01 -0.06
C GLU A 314 10.92 0.45 0.80
N THR A 315 9.67 0.25 0.33
CA THR A 315 8.45 0.70 1.04
C THR A 315 7.43 -0.41 1.30
N ASP A 316 6.58 -0.19 2.31
CA ASP A 316 5.41 -1.01 2.63
C ASP A 316 4.34 -0.93 1.52
N PHE A 317 4.18 0.22 0.86
CA PHE A 317 3.30 0.35 -0.31
C PHE A 317 3.63 -0.64 -1.43
N VAL A 318 4.90 -0.94 -1.68
CA VAL A 318 5.31 -1.98 -2.62
C VAL A 318 5.11 -3.38 -2.05
N ALA A 319 5.35 -3.61 -0.76
CA ALA A 319 5.06 -4.89 -0.11
C ALA A 319 3.58 -5.29 -0.22
N GLN A 320 2.65 -4.31 -0.13
CA GLN A 320 1.21 -4.52 -0.32
C GLN A 320 0.83 -4.83 -1.77
N ASN A 321 1.67 -4.54 -2.76
CA ASN A 321 1.32 -4.64 -4.17
C ASN A 321 1.22 -6.10 -4.65
N VAL A 322 0.12 -6.45 -5.34
CA VAL A 322 -0.09 -7.81 -5.90
C VAL A 322 1.05 -8.27 -6.83
N LYS A 323 1.76 -7.36 -7.52
CA LYS A 323 2.93 -7.73 -8.34
C LYS A 323 4.17 -8.06 -7.51
N PHE A 324 4.32 -7.47 -6.33
CA PHE A 324 5.34 -7.87 -5.38
C PHE A 324 4.97 -9.22 -4.75
N GLN A 325 3.72 -9.41 -4.30
CA GLN A 325 3.24 -10.70 -3.80
C GLN A 325 3.43 -11.84 -4.83
N GLN A 326 3.19 -11.57 -6.12
CA GLN A 326 3.47 -12.50 -7.22
C GLN A 326 4.96 -12.84 -7.35
N LEU A 327 5.88 -11.87 -7.17
CA LEU A 327 7.31 -12.14 -7.11
C LEU A 327 7.64 -13.07 -5.93
N VAL A 328 7.15 -12.78 -4.72
CA VAL A 328 7.37 -13.62 -3.53
C VAL A 328 6.86 -15.05 -3.75
N GLN A 329 5.73 -15.21 -4.46
CA GLN A 329 5.22 -16.53 -4.85
C GLN A 329 6.16 -17.26 -5.82
N GLN A 330 6.69 -16.59 -6.85
CA GLN A 330 7.66 -17.22 -7.77
C GLN A 330 8.95 -17.62 -7.05
N VAL A 331 9.41 -16.79 -6.10
CA VAL A 331 10.57 -17.10 -5.24
C VAL A 331 10.32 -18.37 -4.43
N ALA A 332 9.17 -18.48 -3.76
CA ALA A 332 8.81 -19.65 -2.97
C ALA A 332 8.64 -20.91 -3.83
N ILE A 333 7.98 -20.83 -4.99
CA ILE A 333 7.81 -21.97 -5.91
C ILE A 333 9.17 -22.47 -6.42
N GLY A 334 10.05 -21.58 -6.90
CA GLY A 334 11.40 -21.98 -7.33
C GLY A 334 12.22 -22.59 -6.19
N THR A 335 12.12 -22.02 -4.99
CA THR A 335 12.79 -22.54 -3.79
C THR A 335 12.28 -23.93 -3.40
N MET A 336 10.97 -24.18 -3.51
CA MET A 336 10.35 -25.49 -3.27
C MET A 336 10.81 -26.54 -4.30
N ILE A 337 10.87 -26.18 -5.59
CA ILE A 337 11.38 -27.06 -6.66
C ILE A 337 12.84 -27.41 -6.40
N HIS A 338 13.71 -26.41 -6.25
CA HIS A 338 15.13 -26.60 -5.95
C HIS A 338 15.35 -27.43 -4.68
N HIS A 339 14.50 -27.24 -3.65
CA HIS A 339 14.57 -28.04 -2.43
C HIS A 339 14.22 -29.51 -2.66
N LYS A 340 13.14 -29.79 -3.39
CA LYS A 340 12.75 -31.16 -3.76
C LYS A 340 13.76 -31.86 -4.66
N GLU A 341 14.50 -31.13 -5.49
CA GLU A 341 15.60 -31.66 -6.32
C GLU A 341 16.90 -31.91 -5.53
N THR A 342 17.13 -31.19 -4.43
CA THR A 342 18.38 -31.30 -3.63
C THR A 342 18.30 -32.37 -2.54
N ILE A 343 17.09 -32.77 -2.11
CA ILE A 343 16.93 -33.54 -0.88
C ILE A 343 16.94 -35.06 -1.09
N ASP A 344 17.87 -35.74 -0.42
CA ASP A 344 17.88 -37.19 -0.31
C ASP A 344 16.83 -37.70 0.69
N GLN A 345 16.26 -38.88 0.44
CA GLN A 345 15.32 -39.52 1.35
C GLN A 345 16.01 -39.87 2.68
N SER A 346 15.46 -39.38 3.78
CA SER A 346 16.00 -39.54 5.14
C SER A 346 14.91 -40.03 6.09
N ASN A 347 15.31 -40.80 7.11
CA ASN A 347 14.42 -41.28 8.19
C ASN A 347 14.14 -40.20 9.26
N THR A 348 14.71 -39.00 9.11
CA THR A 348 14.47 -37.83 9.97
C THR A 348 14.14 -36.62 9.11
N TYR A 349 13.63 -35.55 9.73
CA TYR A 349 13.42 -34.28 9.05
C TYR A 349 14.74 -33.70 8.52
N ALA A 350 14.63 -32.88 7.48
CA ALA A 350 15.72 -32.04 6.99
C ALA A 350 15.33 -30.57 7.11
N LYS A 351 16.25 -29.74 7.60
CA LYS A 351 16.15 -28.27 7.63
C LYS A 351 17.36 -27.69 6.89
N ARG A 352 17.11 -26.82 5.91
CA ARG A 352 18.14 -26.05 5.20
C ARG A 352 17.80 -24.57 5.22
N LEU A 353 18.77 -23.73 5.58
CA LEU A 353 18.69 -22.28 5.37
C LEU A 353 19.44 -21.95 4.08
N LEU A 354 18.89 -21.03 3.28
CA LEU A 354 19.49 -20.53 2.05
C LEU A 354 19.70 -19.02 2.17
N ASN A 355 20.90 -18.56 1.83
CA ASN A 355 21.23 -17.14 1.77
C ASN A 355 20.89 -16.53 0.38
N SER A 356 21.06 -15.21 0.25
CA SER A 356 20.78 -14.47 -1.00
C SER A 356 21.60 -14.97 -2.21
N ASP A 357 22.84 -15.43 -2.01
CA ASP A 357 23.71 -15.90 -3.10
C ASP A 357 23.27 -17.27 -3.59
N GLU A 358 22.90 -18.19 -2.68
CA GLU A 358 22.33 -19.50 -3.03
C GLU A 358 20.99 -19.33 -3.77
N LEU A 359 20.14 -18.42 -3.30
CA LEU A 359 18.85 -18.13 -3.92
C LEU A 359 19.02 -17.47 -5.31
N SER A 360 20.11 -16.74 -5.56
CA SER A 360 20.37 -16.14 -6.87
C SER A 360 20.44 -17.16 -8.03
N GLN A 361 20.79 -18.41 -7.72
CA GLN A 361 20.94 -19.50 -8.69
C GLN A 361 19.64 -20.32 -8.89
N VAL A 362 18.62 -20.09 -8.07
CA VAL A 362 17.33 -20.77 -8.16
C VAL A 362 16.65 -20.41 -9.48
N ARG A 363 16.05 -21.42 -10.13
CA ARG A 363 15.26 -21.25 -11.36
C ARG A 363 13.77 -21.18 -11.05
N THR A 364 13.05 -20.40 -11.86
CA THR A 364 11.63 -20.06 -11.68
C THR A 364 10.89 -20.02 -13.01
N GLY A 365 9.58 -20.26 -12.95
CA GLY A 365 8.70 -20.32 -14.12
C GLY A 365 8.87 -21.57 -14.98
N PRO A 366 7.93 -21.82 -15.93
CA PRO A 366 7.92 -23.03 -16.75
C PRO A 366 9.12 -23.15 -17.71
N GLU A 367 9.76 -22.04 -18.04
CA GLU A 367 10.96 -22.00 -18.91
C GLU A 367 12.28 -22.08 -18.11
N GLY A 368 12.23 -22.14 -16.77
CA GLY A 368 13.41 -22.27 -15.92
C GLY A 368 14.33 -21.05 -15.92
N SER A 369 13.75 -19.84 -16.04
CA SER A 369 14.46 -18.55 -15.94
C SER A 369 15.09 -18.34 -14.56
N LEU A 370 16.20 -17.60 -14.46
CA LEU A 370 16.81 -17.33 -13.16
C LEU A 370 15.93 -16.43 -12.29
N LEU A 371 15.93 -16.68 -10.99
CA LEU A 371 15.26 -15.85 -9.99
C LEU A 371 15.66 -14.37 -10.11
N THR A 372 16.94 -14.12 -10.39
CA THR A 372 17.50 -12.77 -10.57
C THR A 372 16.90 -12.03 -11.77
N ASP A 373 16.53 -12.73 -12.84
CA ASP A 373 15.88 -12.10 -13.99
C ASP A 373 14.46 -11.65 -13.63
N GLN A 374 13.71 -12.48 -12.90
CA GLN A 374 12.37 -12.13 -12.41
C GLN A 374 12.41 -10.99 -11.38
N LEU A 375 13.42 -10.98 -10.50
CA LEU A 375 13.68 -9.87 -9.58
C LEU A 375 13.98 -8.58 -10.33
N ALA A 376 14.83 -8.62 -11.36
CA ALA A 376 15.15 -7.46 -12.19
C ALA A 376 13.92 -6.92 -12.94
N LEU A 377 13.04 -7.80 -13.47
CA LEU A 377 11.76 -7.40 -14.07
C LEU A 377 10.84 -6.71 -13.05
N ALA A 378 10.74 -7.24 -11.84
CA ALA A 378 9.93 -6.65 -10.76
C ALA A 378 10.46 -5.26 -10.36
N ILE A 379 11.78 -5.11 -10.18
CA ILE A 379 12.45 -3.82 -9.93
C ILE A 379 12.21 -2.83 -11.08
N GLY A 380 12.30 -3.28 -12.33
CA GLY A 380 11.99 -2.47 -13.52
C GLY A 380 10.56 -1.93 -13.51
N LYS A 381 9.61 -2.76 -13.08
CA LYS A 381 8.16 -2.49 -13.14
C LYS A 381 7.62 -1.68 -11.96
N LEU A 382 8.06 -1.98 -10.74
CA LEU A 382 7.60 -1.32 -9.51
C LEU A 382 8.49 -0.15 -9.12
N GLY A 383 9.76 -0.17 -9.55
CA GLY A 383 10.63 1.00 -9.54
C GLY A 383 11.45 1.24 -8.28
N GLU A 384 11.38 0.33 -7.30
CA GLU A 384 12.16 0.27 -6.06
C GLU A 384 13.24 -0.82 -6.11
N ASN A 385 14.28 -0.69 -5.27
CA ASN A 385 15.20 -1.79 -4.97
C ASN A 385 14.45 -2.95 -4.31
N MET A 386 14.86 -4.18 -4.63
CA MET A 386 14.31 -5.40 -4.02
C MET A 386 15.43 -6.42 -3.81
N VAL A 387 15.30 -7.21 -2.75
CA VAL A 387 16.30 -8.23 -2.37
C VAL A 387 15.56 -9.49 -1.95
N VAL A 388 15.95 -10.64 -2.51
CA VAL A 388 15.57 -11.94 -1.96
C VAL A 388 16.60 -12.28 -0.88
N LYS A 389 16.25 -12.09 0.39
CA LYS A 389 17.25 -12.02 1.47
C LYS A 389 17.69 -13.40 1.97
N ARG A 390 16.72 -14.28 2.19
CA ARG A 390 16.94 -15.64 2.73
C ARG A 390 15.72 -16.53 2.53
N ALA A 391 15.94 -17.83 2.66
CA ALA A 391 14.87 -18.82 2.74
C ALA A 391 15.19 -19.88 3.79
N ALA A 392 14.16 -20.56 4.26
CA ALA A 392 14.25 -21.78 5.06
C ALA A 392 13.40 -22.86 4.40
N CYS A 393 13.97 -24.04 4.21
CA CYS A 393 13.33 -25.19 3.61
C CYS A 393 13.29 -26.34 4.60
N ILE A 394 12.13 -26.95 4.75
CA ILE A 394 11.88 -28.07 5.65
C ILE A 394 11.24 -29.20 4.85
N SER A 395 11.71 -30.43 5.07
CA SER A 395 10.99 -31.64 4.68
C SER A 395 10.95 -32.62 5.83
N VAL A 396 9.85 -33.36 5.94
CA VAL A 396 9.62 -34.33 7.01
C VAL A 396 9.24 -35.72 6.45
N PRO A 397 9.62 -36.81 7.12
CA PRO A 397 9.16 -38.16 6.78
C PRO A 397 7.75 -38.42 7.37
N GLU A 398 7.23 -39.64 7.21
CA GLU A 398 5.99 -40.09 7.84
C GLU A 398 6.07 -40.00 9.38
N ASN A 399 4.92 -39.77 10.05
CA ASN A 399 4.77 -39.51 11.50
C ASN A 399 5.34 -38.17 12.03
N PHE A 400 5.91 -37.35 11.14
CA PHE A 400 6.32 -35.98 11.40
C PHE A 400 5.39 -35.01 10.65
N PHE A 401 5.25 -33.79 11.16
CA PHE A 401 4.41 -32.77 10.54
C PHE A 401 5.00 -31.37 10.72
N ILE A 402 4.61 -30.47 9.82
CA ILE A 402 5.05 -29.08 9.79
C ILE A 402 3.86 -28.19 10.14
N GLY A 403 3.91 -27.55 11.31
CA GLY A 403 3.02 -26.45 11.66
C GLY A 403 3.53 -25.15 11.07
N SER A 404 2.65 -24.36 10.46
CA SER A 404 3.02 -23.06 9.90
C SER A 404 2.02 -21.96 10.29
N TYR A 405 2.53 -20.75 10.50
CA TYR A 405 1.72 -19.56 10.75
C TYR A 405 2.44 -18.31 10.26
N VAL A 406 1.65 -17.34 9.79
CA VAL A 406 2.14 -16.06 9.29
C VAL A 406 1.26 -14.94 9.87
N HIS A 407 1.88 -13.84 10.28
CA HIS A 407 1.24 -12.71 10.94
C HIS A 407 1.49 -11.40 10.18
N GLY A 408 0.53 -10.47 10.23
CA GLY A 408 0.61 -9.18 9.52
C GLY A 408 0.46 -9.33 8.01
N SER A 409 -0.56 -10.07 7.57
CA SER A 409 -0.90 -10.27 6.15
C SER A 409 -1.13 -8.94 5.42
N PRO A 410 -0.77 -8.84 4.12
CA PRO A 410 -1.15 -7.70 3.30
C PRO A 410 -2.69 -7.54 3.22
N SER A 411 -3.16 -6.30 3.07
CA SER A 411 -4.59 -5.96 3.03
C SER A 411 -5.27 -6.39 1.73
N GLU A 412 -4.51 -6.45 0.64
CA GLU A 412 -4.96 -6.94 -0.66
C GLU A 412 -4.30 -8.28 -1.00
N SER A 413 -4.63 -9.34 -0.27
CA SER A 413 -4.26 -10.70 -0.68
C SER A 413 -5.15 -11.18 -1.82
N SER A 414 -4.59 -11.27 -3.03
CA SER A 414 -5.29 -11.76 -4.21
C SER A 414 -5.69 -13.23 -4.04
N SER A 415 -6.95 -13.58 -4.33
CA SER A 415 -7.44 -14.98 -4.27
C SER A 415 -6.69 -15.94 -5.20
N LEU A 416 -6.00 -15.41 -6.22
CA LEU A 416 -5.10 -16.15 -7.11
C LEU A 416 -3.81 -16.67 -6.43
N LEU A 417 -3.52 -16.23 -5.20
CA LEU A 417 -2.33 -16.60 -4.42
C LEU A 417 -2.68 -17.48 -3.20
N SER A 418 -3.87 -18.09 -3.19
CA SER A 418 -4.44 -18.82 -2.05
C SER A 418 -3.67 -20.07 -1.60
N ASN A 419 -2.69 -20.53 -2.39
CA ASN A 419 -1.81 -21.65 -2.03
C ASN A 419 -0.64 -21.23 -1.12
N MET A 420 -0.57 -19.96 -0.72
CA MET A 420 0.57 -19.39 -0.01
C MET A 420 0.14 -18.38 1.06
N LEU A 421 0.87 -18.35 2.17
CA LEU A 421 0.66 -17.40 3.26
C LEU A 421 1.65 -16.24 3.15
N PHE A 422 1.21 -15.01 3.40
CA PHE A 422 2.03 -13.79 3.32
C PHE A 422 1.89 -12.95 4.59
N GLY A 423 2.96 -12.25 4.99
CA GLY A 423 2.90 -11.28 6.08
C GLY A 423 4.26 -10.73 6.53
N ARG A 424 4.31 -10.10 7.70
CA ARG A 424 5.50 -9.49 8.30
C ARG A 424 6.32 -10.45 9.15
N TYR A 425 5.68 -11.48 9.71
CA TYR A 425 6.34 -12.52 10.50
C TYR A 425 5.87 -13.88 10.04
N GLY A 426 6.77 -14.85 9.94
CA GLY A 426 6.43 -16.24 9.67
C GLY A 426 7.15 -17.20 10.62
N ALA A 427 6.50 -18.31 10.94
CA ALA A 427 7.13 -19.42 11.63
C ALA A 427 6.73 -20.77 11.01
N MET A 428 7.68 -21.71 11.05
CA MET A 428 7.47 -23.12 10.78
C MET A 428 7.99 -23.93 11.98
N VAL A 429 7.22 -24.91 12.44
CA VAL A 429 7.56 -25.77 13.59
C VAL A 429 7.53 -27.22 13.14
N ILE A 430 8.61 -27.95 13.38
CA ILE A 430 8.74 -29.37 13.08
C ILE A 430 8.35 -30.15 14.33
N CYS A 431 7.37 -31.03 14.17
CA CYS A 431 6.85 -31.86 15.25
C CYS A 431 6.82 -33.34 14.84
N SER A 432 6.84 -34.22 15.84
CA SER A 432 6.53 -35.64 15.69
C SER A 432 5.35 -36.04 16.59
N SER A 433 4.58 -37.03 16.13
CA SER A 433 3.52 -37.67 16.92
C SER A 433 3.99 -39.04 17.40
N SER A 434 3.71 -39.39 18.66
CA SER A 434 3.85 -40.78 19.15
C SER A 434 2.64 -41.66 18.87
N GLU A 435 1.48 -41.08 18.51
CA GLU A 435 0.28 -41.82 18.09
C GLU A 435 0.19 -41.86 16.55
N GLU A 436 -0.07 -43.04 15.96
CA GLU A 436 -0.28 -43.23 14.51
C GLU A 436 -1.55 -42.52 14.00
N ASP A 437 -2.55 -42.33 14.86
CA ASP A 437 -3.82 -41.64 14.56
C ASP A 437 -4.19 -40.69 15.72
N PRO A 438 -3.67 -39.45 15.73
CA PRO A 438 -3.77 -38.55 16.88
C PRO A 438 -5.20 -38.02 17.08
N LYS A 439 -5.72 -38.14 18.30
CA LYS A 439 -7.13 -37.82 18.68
C LYS A 439 -7.53 -36.33 18.61
N SER A 440 -6.66 -35.45 18.15
CA SER A 440 -6.86 -33.99 18.15
C SER A 440 -6.61 -33.39 16.77
N ASP A 441 -7.17 -32.22 16.49
CA ASP A 441 -6.92 -31.51 15.23
C ASP A 441 -5.47 -31.01 15.19
N MET A 442 -4.61 -31.83 14.59
CA MET A 442 -3.18 -31.56 14.38
C MET A 442 -2.95 -30.30 13.55
N THR A 443 -3.89 -29.93 12.68
CA THR A 443 -3.82 -28.69 11.89
C THR A 443 -3.91 -27.48 12.81
N GLU A 444 -4.90 -27.47 13.70
CA GLU A 444 -5.12 -26.38 14.65
C GLU A 444 -4.00 -26.32 15.70
N MET A 445 -3.57 -27.46 16.23
CA MET A 445 -2.47 -27.52 17.19
C MET A 445 -1.15 -27.02 16.57
N SER A 446 -0.77 -27.54 15.41
CA SER A 446 0.49 -27.16 14.74
C SER A 446 0.51 -25.69 14.33
N ARG A 447 -0.63 -25.12 13.93
CA ARG A 447 -0.81 -23.68 13.73
C ARG A 447 -0.61 -22.88 15.03
N ARG A 448 -1.12 -23.35 16.17
CA ARG A 448 -0.93 -22.68 17.48
C ARG A 448 0.52 -22.71 17.94
N LEU A 449 1.27 -23.77 17.64
CA LEU A 449 2.71 -23.83 17.92
C LEU A 449 3.47 -22.79 17.10
N ALA A 450 3.15 -22.64 15.81
CA ALA A 450 3.74 -21.59 14.99
C ALA A 450 3.28 -20.17 15.40
N GLN A 451 2.05 -19.99 15.89
CA GLN A 451 1.59 -18.74 16.51
C GLN A 451 2.39 -18.40 17.77
N HIS A 452 2.65 -19.38 18.63
CA HIS A 452 3.49 -19.22 19.81
C HIS A 452 4.91 -18.79 19.43
N VAL A 453 5.54 -19.44 18.44
CA VAL A 453 6.89 -19.06 17.95
C VAL A 453 6.91 -17.63 17.40
N VAL A 454 5.89 -17.21 16.63
CA VAL A 454 5.80 -15.81 16.16
C VAL A 454 5.71 -14.83 17.33
N GLY A 455 4.84 -15.09 18.31
CA GLY A 455 4.54 -14.18 19.42
C GLY A 455 5.60 -14.14 20.53
N MET A 456 6.12 -15.29 20.95
CA MET A 456 7.06 -15.44 22.07
C MET A 456 8.54 -15.45 21.64
N SER A 457 8.82 -15.56 20.33
CA SER A 457 10.17 -15.47 19.74
C SER A 457 11.27 -16.27 20.46
N PRO A 458 11.07 -17.58 20.74
CA PRO A 458 12.09 -18.42 21.37
C PRO A 458 13.39 -18.49 20.56
N LEU A 459 14.50 -18.71 21.26
CA LEU A 459 15.84 -18.89 20.68
C LEU A 459 16.25 -20.37 20.58
N SER A 460 15.62 -21.25 21.37
CA SER A 460 15.87 -22.69 21.35
C SER A 460 14.62 -23.49 21.72
N VAL A 461 14.59 -24.80 21.45
CA VAL A 461 13.44 -25.66 21.81
C VAL A 461 13.34 -25.86 23.33
N GLY A 462 14.45 -26.19 23.99
CA GLY A 462 14.47 -26.60 25.40
C GLY A 462 14.08 -28.08 25.60
N SER A 463 13.75 -28.43 26.84
CA SER A 463 13.32 -29.75 27.29
C SER A 463 11.98 -29.69 28.02
N LEU A 464 11.28 -30.82 28.12
CA LEU A 464 10.11 -30.98 29.01
C LEU A 464 10.52 -31.08 30.50
N GLU A 465 11.82 -31.25 30.77
CA GLU A 465 12.41 -31.25 32.12
C GLU A 465 12.84 -29.85 32.59
N ASP A 466 12.78 -28.84 31.72
CA ASP A 466 13.05 -27.46 32.11
C ASP A 466 11.90 -26.90 32.97
N GLU A 467 12.24 -26.23 34.06
CA GLU A 467 11.26 -25.52 34.90
C GLU A 467 10.56 -24.40 34.11
N PRO A 468 9.25 -24.13 34.35
CA PRO A 468 8.53 -23.03 33.70
C PRO A 468 9.20 -21.67 33.94
N GLY A 469 9.54 -20.99 32.84
CA GLY A 469 10.13 -19.66 32.86
C GLY A 469 9.08 -18.54 32.89
N ASP A 470 9.54 -17.30 32.97
CA ASP A 470 8.70 -16.10 32.89
C ASP A 470 8.62 -15.54 31.45
N GLU A 471 8.12 -14.31 31.29
CA GLU A 471 8.02 -13.62 30.00
C GLU A 471 9.37 -13.39 29.29
N SER A 472 10.50 -13.56 29.99
CA SER A 472 11.86 -13.43 29.44
C SER A 472 12.53 -14.75 29.05
N GLU A 473 11.86 -15.89 29.25
CA GLU A 473 12.38 -17.21 28.89
C GLU A 473 12.63 -17.34 27.39
N THR A 474 13.72 -18.02 27.02
CA THR A 474 14.22 -18.16 25.64
C THR A 474 14.03 -19.57 25.06
N LYS A 475 13.76 -20.56 25.92
CA LYS A 475 13.45 -21.95 25.58
C LYS A 475 11.96 -22.13 25.33
N MET A 476 11.58 -22.48 24.10
CA MET A 476 10.20 -22.63 23.65
C MET A 476 9.32 -23.50 24.57
N LEU A 477 9.83 -24.63 25.08
CA LEU A 477 9.05 -25.52 25.96
C LEU A 477 8.86 -24.98 27.39
N ALA A 478 9.76 -24.11 27.87
CA ALA A 478 9.68 -23.49 29.19
C ALA A 478 8.89 -22.16 29.18
N GLN A 479 8.75 -21.51 28.02
CA GLN A 479 8.00 -20.26 27.86
C GLN A 479 6.52 -20.39 28.27
N PRO A 480 5.91 -19.35 28.88
CA PRO A 480 4.47 -19.27 29.11
C PRO A 480 3.66 -19.43 27.82
N TYR A 481 2.63 -20.28 27.82
CA TYR A 481 1.86 -20.54 26.61
C TYR A 481 1.01 -19.31 26.21
N VAL A 482 1.29 -18.74 25.04
CA VAL A 482 0.68 -17.50 24.52
C VAL A 482 -0.87 -17.41 24.60
N LEU A 483 -1.61 -18.53 24.58
CA LEU A 483 -3.07 -18.54 24.73
C LEU A 483 -3.55 -18.79 26.18
N GLU A 484 -2.69 -19.37 27.03
CA GLU A 484 -2.96 -19.66 28.44
C GLU A 484 -1.66 -19.50 29.26
N PRO A 485 -1.25 -18.26 29.60
CA PRO A 485 0.07 -18.01 30.21
C PRO A 485 0.26 -18.56 31.64
N THR A 486 -0.74 -19.24 32.19
CA THR A 486 -0.67 -19.91 33.50
C THR A 486 0.05 -21.26 33.46
N ILE A 487 0.36 -21.78 32.27
CA ILE A 487 1.13 -23.01 32.04
C ILE A 487 2.26 -22.75 31.02
N SER A 488 3.33 -23.55 31.07
CA SER A 488 4.34 -23.51 30.00
C SER A 488 3.85 -24.22 28.73
N LEU A 489 4.50 -23.97 27.59
CA LEU A 489 4.18 -24.68 26.36
C LEU A 489 4.44 -26.19 26.48
N GLY A 490 5.48 -26.60 27.21
CA GLY A 490 5.77 -28.01 27.48
C GLY A 490 4.64 -28.69 28.26
N GLN A 491 4.09 -28.02 29.27
CA GLN A 491 2.92 -28.50 30.03
C GLN A 491 1.66 -28.60 29.15
N TYR A 492 1.45 -27.64 28.23
CA TYR A 492 0.37 -27.70 27.25
C TYR A 492 0.51 -28.90 26.28
N LEU A 493 1.74 -29.21 25.86
CA LEU A 493 2.04 -30.28 24.91
C LEU A 493 2.04 -31.68 25.53
N GLN A 494 2.48 -31.84 26.78
CA GLN A 494 2.61 -33.12 27.46
C GLN A 494 1.38 -34.07 27.34
N PRO A 495 0.11 -33.63 27.51
CA PRO A 495 -1.05 -34.50 27.36
C PRO A 495 -1.44 -34.83 25.91
N THR A 496 -0.80 -34.21 24.91
CA THR A 496 -1.16 -34.36 23.49
C THR A 496 -0.41 -35.46 22.74
N GLY A 497 0.70 -35.97 23.30
CA GLY A 497 1.60 -36.92 22.60
C GLY A 497 2.44 -36.29 21.48
N VAL A 498 2.40 -34.97 21.31
CA VAL A 498 3.21 -34.24 20.32
C VAL A 498 4.51 -33.74 20.94
N SER A 499 5.62 -34.00 20.23
CA SER A 499 6.94 -33.46 20.56
C SER A 499 7.34 -32.41 19.52
N VAL A 500 7.76 -31.23 19.97
CA VAL A 500 8.42 -30.23 19.11
C VAL A 500 9.90 -30.60 19.00
N LEU A 501 10.42 -30.65 17.78
CA LEU A 501 11.80 -31.05 17.51
C LEU A 501 12.69 -29.87 17.11
N ASP A 502 12.12 -28.91 16.38
CA ASP A 502 12.85 -27.78 15.80
C ASP A 502 11.85 -26.72 15.31
N PHE A 503 12.32 -25.48 15.09
CA PHE A 503 11.52 -24.42 14.48
C PHE A 503 12.38 -23.46 13.65
N VAL A 504 11.71 -22.66 12.83
CA VAL A 504 12.27 -21.48 12.15
C VAL A 504 11.29 -20.33 12.32
N ARG A 505 11.83 -19.14 12.61
CA ARG A 505 11.09 -17.88 12.71
C ARG A 505 11.80 -16.83 11.88
N PHE A 506 11.07 -16.12 11.01
CA PHE A 506 11.58 -14.90 10.36
C PHE A 506 10.68 -13.71 10.72
N ALA A 507 11.29 -12.58 11.08
CA ALA A 507 10.66 -11.27 10.96
C ALA A 507 11.21 -10.54 9.71
N CYS A 508 10.34 -9.87 8.95
CA CYS A 508 10.74 -9.10 7.78
C CYS A 508 11.58 -7.88 8.20
N GLY A 509 12.75 -7.72 7.59
CA GLY A 509 13.68 -6.60 7.84
C GLY A 509 14.64 -6.82 9.02
N GLU A 510 14.53 -7.93 9.74
CA GLU A 510 15.49 -8.44 10.73
C GLU A 510 16.87 -8.65 10.12
N ASP A 511 17.95 -8.36 10.86
CA ASP A 511 19.32 -8.70 10.44
C ASP A 511 19.83 -9.88 11.28
N PRO A 512 20.12 -11.04 10.67
CA PRO A 512 20.45 -12.27 11.42
C PRO A 512 21.75 -12.15 12.23
N GLU A 513 22.67 -11.28 11.83
CA GLU A 513 23.95 -11.05 12.52
C GLU A 513 23.80 -10.42 13.92
N LEU A 514 22.66 -9.80 14.23
CA LEU A 514 22.40 -9.19 15.55
C LEU A 514 21.65 -10.13 16.52
N SER A 515 21.03 -11.19 16.01
CA SER A 515 20.30 -12.17 16.84
C SER A 515 21.19 -13.25 17.46
N GLU A 516 22.38 -13.52 16.91
CA GLU A 516 23.34 -14.47 17.49
C GLU A 516 24.22 -13.86 18.60
N SER A 517 24.15 -12.54 18.80
CA SER A 517 25.02 -11.79 19.73
C SER A 517 24.30 -11.28 20.99
N SER A 518 23.08 -11.76 21.28
CA SER A 518 22.19 -11.26 22.33
C SER A 518 21.82 -12.35 23.34
#